data_AF-A0A1F5UYK4-F1
#
_entry.id   AF-A0A1F5UYK4-F1
#
_cell.length_a   1.000
_cell.length_b   1.000
_cell.length_c   1.000
_cell.angle_alpha   90.00
_cell.angle_beta   90.00
_cell.angle_gamma   90.00
#
_symmetry.space_group_name_H-M   'P 1'
#
loop_
_entity.id
_entity.type
_entity.pdbx_description
1 polymer ?
#
loop_
_entity_poly.entity_id
_entity_poly.type
_entity_poly.pdbx_seq_one_letter_code
_entity_poly.pdbx_strand_id
1 'polypeptide(L)'
;MKEQHPIVSKAIENKIHLIRNEYVMLSSDLAELYAVDTFRLNEAVKRNIRRFPDDFMFQITKEEYAKILTSQFAMLRHGEFSKYLPYAFTEQGIAMLSGVLNSDRAIIINIEIMRVFVSFRRYLLTPLSSSRRRGSSIFKTRLSAGLFGGAK
;
A
#
# COMPACT_ATOMS: atom_id res chain seq x y z
N MET A 1 20.31 -11.61 -14.28
CA MET A 1 18.91 -11.24 -14.57
C MET A 1 18.11 -11.51 -13.30
N LYS A 2 17.48 -10.50 -12.69
CA LYS A 2 16.68 -10.73 -11.46
C LYS A 2 15.31 -11.22 -11.88
N GLU A 3 14.98 -12.46 -11.52
CA GLU A 3 13.64 -13.01 -11.65
C GLU A 3 12.69 -12.14 -10.82
N GLN A 4 11.92 -11.28 -11.51
CA GLN A 4 10.78 -10.65 -10.90
C GLN A 4 9.75 -11.76 -10.70
N HIS A 5 9.49 -12.18 -9.46
CA HIS A 5 8.41 -13.13 -9.18
C HIS A 5 7.06 -12.44 -9.44
N PRO A 6 6.39 -12.73 -10.57
CA PRO A 6 5.24 -11.92 -11.01
C PRO A 6 4.03 -12.08 -10.08
N ILE A 7 3.96 -13.19 -9.35
CA ILE A 7 2.93 -13.49 -8.36
C ILE A 7 3.07 -12.58 -7.12
N VAL A 8 4.29 -12.39 -6.62
CA VAL A 8 4.58 -11.54 -5.46
C VAL A 8 4.32 -10.08 -5.80
N SER A 9 4.70 -9.65 -7.00
CA SER A 9 4.44 -8.28 -7.47
C SER A 9 2.93 -8.00 -7.46
N LYS A 10 2.10 -8.89 -8.03
CA LYS A 10 0.65 -8.69 -8.08
C LYS A 10 -0.01 -8.67 -6.69
N ALA A 11 0.46 -9.48 -5.76
CA ALA A 11 -0.02 -9.47 -4.38
C ALA A 11 0.26 -8.14 -3.68
N ILE A 12 1.45 -7.57 -3.90
CA ILE A 12 1.84 -6.25 -3.37
C ILE A 12 1.00 -5.14 -4.04
N GLU A 13 0.86 -5.17 -5.36
CA GLU A 13 0.09 -4.15 -6.11
C GLU A 13 -1.36 -4.04 -5.60
N ASN A 14 -2.00 -5.16 -5.28
CA ASN A 14 -3.37 -5.18 -4.75
C ASN A 14 -3.51 -4.50 -3.38
N LYS A 15 -2.42 -4.44 -2.61
CA LYS A 15 -2.33 -3.90 -1.25
C LYS A 15 -1.91 -2.41 -1.20
N ILE A 16 -1.77 -1.77 -2.37
CA ILE A 16 -1.54 -0.33 -2.49
C ILE A 16 -2.90 0.38 -2.60
N HIS A 17 -3.10 1.38 -1.73
CA HIS A 17 -4.32 2.19 -1.65
C HIS A 17 -4.01 3.65 -1.91
N LEU A 18 -4.96 4.40 -2.47
CA LEU A 18 -4.86 5.85 -2.62
C LEU A 18 -5.68 6.52 -1.51
N ILE A 19 -5.01 7.18 -0.57
CA ILE A 19 -5.63 7.83 0.59
C ILE A 19 -5.02 9.23 0.71
N ARG A 20 -5.85 10.28 0.82
CA ARG A 20 -5.38 11.67 0.91
C ARG A 20 -4.38 12.03 -0.20
N ASN A 21 -4.63 11.55 -1.42
CA ASN A 21 -3.76 11.71 -2.59
C ASN A 21 -2.37 11.06 -2.48
N GLU A 22 -2.14 10.24 -1.45
CA GLU A 22 -0.91 9.48 -1.26
C GLU A 22 -1.12 7.99 -1.51
N TYR A 23 -0.12 7.36 -2.13
CA TYR A 23 -0.11 5.90 -2.30
C TYR A 23 0.47 5.25 -1.05
N VAL A 24 -0.35 4.46 -0.38
CA VAL A 24 -0.05 3.91 0.94
C VAL A 24 -0.36 2.42 1.04
N MET A 25 0.30 1.75 1.98
CA MET A 25 -0.03 0.39 2.40
C MET A 25 -0.48 0.38 3.86
N LEU A 26 -1.48 -0.42 4.19
CA LEU A 26 -1.99 -0.51 5.56
C LEU A 26 -1.08 -1.38 6.44
N SER A 27 -1.03 -1.09 7.74
CA SER A 27 -0.26 -1.87 8.72
C SER A 27 -0.64 -3.35 8.71
N SER A 28 -1.92 -3.67 8.51
CA SER A 28 -2.39 -5.05 8.39
C SER A 28 -1.87 -5.76 7.14
N ASP A 29 -1.84 -5.05 6.01
CA ASP A 29 -1.33 -5.58 4.74
C ASP A 29 0.19 -5.83 4.81
N LEU A 30 0.93 -4.88 5.39
CA LEU A 30 2.37 -4.99 5.61
C LEU A 30 2.70 -6.13 6.57
N ALA A 31 1.96 -6.25 7.68
CA ALA A 31 2.14 -7.32 8.64
C ALA A 31 1.97 -8.71 8.00
N GLU A 32 0.95 -8.89 7.15
CA GLU A 32 0.73 -10.12 6.38
C GLU A 32 1.90 -10.42 5.44
N LEU A 33 2.37 -9.43 4.66
CA LEU A 33 3.48 -9.61 3.71
C LEU A 33 4.78 -10.01 4.43
N TYR A 34 5.10 -9.33 5.53
CA TYR A 34 6.26 -9.64 6.36
C TYR A 34 6.10 -10.92 7.19
N ALA A 35 4.90 -11.50 7.26
CA ALA A 35 4.51 -12.58 8.18
C ALA A 35 4.85 -12.28 9.64
N VAL A 36 4.39 -11.12 10.10
CA VAL A 36 4.44 -10.70 11.51
C VAL A 36 3.04 -10.33 11.98
N ASP A 37 2.83 -10.33 13.30
CA ASP A 37 1.56 -9.83 13.85
C ASP A 37 1.46 -8.31 13.64
N THR A 38 0.27 -7.81 13.25
CA THR A 38 0.00 -6.37 13.13
C THR A 38 0.31 -5.62 14.43
N PHE A 39 0.04 -6.25 15.58
CA PHE A 39 0.39 -5.69 16.88
C PHE A 39 1.90 -5.49 17.03
N ARG A 40 2.71 -6.52 16.71
CA ARG A 40 4.18 -6.45 16.79
C ARG A 40 4.77 -5.42 15.83
N LEU A 41 4.23 -5.33 14.61
CA LEU A 41 4.61 -4.28 13.66
C LEU A 41 4.39 -2.89 14.26
N ASN A 42 3.18 -2.64 14.78
CA ASN A 42 2.82 -1.35 15.37
C ASN A 42 3.64 -1.03 16.62
N GLU A 43 3.94 -2.02 17.47
CA GLU A 43 4.85 -1.84 18.60
C GLU A 43 6.25 -1.44 18.14
N ALA A 44 6.81 -2.11 17.13
CA ALA A 44 8.14 -1.82 16.62
C ALA A 44 8.22 -0.39 16.04
N VAL A 45 7.16 0.05 15.34
CA VAL A 45 7.00 1.43 14.85
C VAL A 45 6.95 2.41 16.00
N LYS A 46 6.11 2.17 17.02
CA LYS A 46 5.98 3.05 18.20
C LYS A 46 7.31 3.22 18.95
N ARG A 47 8.09 2.14 19.10
CA ARG A 47 9.43 2.20 19.71
C ARG A 47 10.42 3.04 18.90
N ASN A 48 10.15 3.22 17.61
CA ASN A 48 11.00 3.94 16.67
C ASN A 48 10.32 5.18 16.09
N ILE A 49 9.33 5.78 16.79
CA ILE A 49 8.45 6.81 16.26
C ILE A 49 9.18 8.04 15.69
N ARG A 50 10.39 8.35 16.17
CA ARG A 50 11.25 9.42 15.63
C ARG A 50 11.62 9.23 14.15
N ARG A 51 11.52 8.00 13.62
CA ARG A 51 11.75 7.67 12.21
C ARG A 51 10.50 7.84 11.34
N PHE A 52 9.33 8.06 11.95
CA PHE A 52 8.05 8.08 11.27
C PHE A 52 7.34 9.41 11.51
N PRO A 53 7.75 10.47 10.81
CA PRO A 53 6.99 11.72 10.77
C PRO A 53 5.61 11.52 10.11
N ASP A 54 4.72 12.50 10.26
CA ASP A 54 3.31 12.41 9.84
C ASP A 54 3.12 12.22 8.32
N ASP A 55 4.11 12.59 7.51
CA ASP A 55 4.15 12.36 6.05
C ASP A 55 4.63 10.95 5.67
N PHE A 56 5.19 10.20 6.63
CA PHE A 56 5.66 8.82 6.42
C PHE A 56 4.62 7.81 6.87
N MET A 57 3.88 8.14 7.92
CA MET A 57 2.77 7.33 8.39
C MET A 57 1.68 8.18 9.03
N PHE A 58 0.45 7.71 8.93
CA PHE A 58 -0.68 8.31 9.65
C PHE A 58 -1.73 7.26 9.97
N GLN A 59 -2.51 7.47 11.01
CA GLN A 59 -3.66 6.61 11.29
C GLN A 59 -4.82 7.00 10.37
N ILE A 60 -5.44 6.02 9.72
CA ILE A 60 -6.60 6.30 8.85
C ILE A 60 -7.85 6.55 9.70
N THR A 61 -8.78 7.32 9.16
CA THR A 61 -10.10 7.56 9.75
C THR A 61 -11.06 6.40 9.52
N LYS A 62 -12.18 6.36 10.24
CA LYS A 62 -13.22 5.34 10.06
C LYS A 62 -13.83 5.44 8.66
N GLU A 63 -14.01 6.66 8.18
CA GLU A 63 -14.59 6.99 6.88
C GLU A 63 -13.66 6.54 5.74
N GLU A 64 -12.35 6.80 5.87
CA GLU A 64 -11.35 6.30 4.92
C GLU A 64 -11.31 4.78 4.91
N TYR A 65 -11.33 4.15 6.09
CA TYR A 65 -11.30 2.69 6.19
C TYR A 65 -12.54 2.05 5.57
N ALA A 66 -13.73 2.62 5.80
CA ALA A 66 -14.97 2.15 5.19
C ALA A 66 -14.90 2.18 3.65
N LYS A 67 -14.37 3.26 3.06
CA LYS A 67 -14.20 3.40 1.60
C LYS A 67 -13.24 2.35 1.03
N ILE A 68 -12.16 2.02 1.75
CA ILE A 68 -11.23 0.97 1.33
C ILE A 68 -11.93 -0.39 1.27
N LEU A 69 -12.68 -0.74 2.31
CA LEU A 69 -13.39 -2.01 2.41
C LEU A 69 -14.45 -2.17 1.32
N THR A 70 -15.24 -1.12 1.07
CA THR A 70 -16.26 -1.13 0.00
C THR A 70 -15.65 -1.16 -1.40
N SER A 71 -14.46 -0.56 -1.59
CA SER A 71 -13.74 -0.62 -2.88
C SER A 71 -13.11 -1.97 -3.18
N GLN A 72 -12.82 -2.78 -2.16
CA GLN A 72 -12.22 -4.12 -2.29
C GLN A 72 -13.25 -5.24 -2.32
N PHE A 73 -14.39 -5.05 -1.64
CA PHE A 73 -15.46 -6.03 -1.56
C PHE A 73 -16.77 -5.36 -1.94
N ALA A 74 -17.41 -5.85 -3.02
CA ALA A 74 -18.70 -5.35 -3.51
C ALA A 74 -19.83 -5.44 -2.47
N MET A 75 -19.66 -6.23 -1.40
CA MET A 75 -20.61 -6.36 -0.31
C MET A 75 -19.87 -6.71 0.99
N LEU A 76 -19.59 -5.71 1.83
CA LEU A 76 -19.37 -5.95 3.26
C LEU A 76 -20.38 -5.12 4.05
N ARG A 77 -21.10 -5.79 4.94
CA ARG A 77 -22.12 -5.22 5.81
C ARG A 77 -21.50 -4.10 6.64
N HIS A 78 -22.12 -2.92 6.60
CA HIS A 78 -21.90 -1.86 7.59
C HIS A 78 -22.10 -2.48 8.98
N GLY A 79 -21.05 -2.68 9.78
CA GLY A 79 -21.27 -3.22 11.13
C GLY A 79 -20.05 -3.56 11.97
N GLU A 80 -18.98 -4.11 11.40
CA GLU A 80 -17.83 -4.53 12.21
C GLU A 80 -16.58 -3.74 11.84
N PHE A 81 -16.56 -2.48 12.26
CA PHE A 81 -15.30 -1.76 12.34
C PHE A 81 -14.42 -2.48 13.35
N SER A 82 -13.23 -2.94 12.92
CA SER A 82 -12.17 -3.29 13.86
C SER A 82 -12.07 -2.16 14.89
N LYS A 83 -12.07 -2.51 16.18
CA LYS A 83 -11.91 -1.55 17.30
C LYS A 83 -10.66 -0.68 17.12
N TYR A 84 -9.70 -1.14 16.31
CA TYR A 84 -8.46 -0.46 16.01
C TYR A 84 -8.35 -0.14 14.51
N LEU A 85 -8.22 1.15 14.19
CA LEU A 85 -7.94 1.64 12.86
C LEU A 85 -6.45 1.42 12.52
N PRO A 86 -6.13 0.87 11.34
CA PRO A 86 -4.75 0.61 10.95
C PRO A 86 -3.98 1.91 10.68
N TYR A 87 -2.67 1.83 10.76
CA TYR A 87 -1.81 2.89 10.23
C TYR A 87 -1.65 2.69 8.72
N ALA A 88 -1.60 3.79 7.98
CA ALA A 88 -1.18 3.84 6.58
C ALA A 88 0.29 4.28 6.52
N PHE A 89 1.07 3.63 5.68
CA PHE A 89 2.47 3.95 5.45
C PHE A 89 2.68 4.33 3.98
N THR A 90 3.31 5.47 3.74
CA THR A 90 3.79 5.86 2.41
C THR A 90 4.99 5.01 2.01
N GLU A 91 5.47 5.13 0.77
CA GLU A 91 6.72 4.46 0.36
C GLU A 91 7.88 4.79 1.30
N GLN A 92 8.02 6.05 1.71
CA GLN A 92 9.07 6.50 2.61
C GLN A 92 8.90 5.89 4.01
N GLY A 93 7.67 5.79 4.51
CA GLY A 93 7.37 5.07 5.75
C GLY A 93 7.72 3.59 5.67
N ILE A 94 7.40 2.93 4.56
CA ILE A 94 7.77 1.53 4.33
C ILE A 94 9.29 1.37 4.25
N ALA A 95 10.00 2.31 3.62
CA ALA A 95 11.45 2.30 3.61
C ALA A 95 12.02 2.40 5.03
N MET A 96 11.41 3.17 5.93
CA MET A 96 11.83 3.21 7.34
C MET A 96 11.62 1.88 8.08
N LEU A 97 10.65 1.06 7.66
CA LEU A 97 10.46 -0.29 8.23
C LEU A 97 11.66 -1.21 7.98
N SER A 98 12.48 -0.97 6.95
CA SER A 98 13.69 -1.77 6.73
C SER A 98 14.75 -1.61 7.81
N GLY A 99 14.73 -0.49 8.54
CA GLY A 99 15.60 -0.27 9.70
C GLY A 99 15.01 -0.72 11.03
N VAL A 100 13.76 -1.21 11.01
CA VAL A 100 12.99 -1.63 12.19
C VAL A 100 12.77 -3.15 12.19
N LEU A 101 12.50 -3.73 11.01
CA LEU A 101 12.29 -5.16 10.78
C LEU A 101 13.51 -5.76 10.10
N ASN A 102 14.24 -6.61 10.82
CA ASN A 102 15.54 -7.15 10.38
C ASN A 102 15.51 -8.64 10.00
N SER A 103 14.34 -9.27 9.85
CA SER A 103 14.28 -10.66 9.39
C SER A 103 14.58 -10.75 7.88
N ASP A 104 15.19 -11.85 7.44
CA ASP A 104 15.48 -12.08 6.01
C ASP A 104 14.23 -11.92 5.13
N ARG A 105 13.09 -12.40 5.63
CA ARG A 105 11.80 -12.23 4.96
C ARG A 105 11.41 -10.75 4.86
N ALA A 106 11.53 -9.98 5.93
CA ALA A 106 11.20 -8.56 5.91
C ALA A 106 12.09 -7.77 4.94
N ILE A 107 13.38 -8.12 4.88
CA ILE A 107 14.34 -7.53 3.95
C ILE A 107 13.92 -7.81 2.49
N ILE A 108 13.64 -9.07 2.15
CA ILE A 108 13.21 -9.47 0.80
C ILE A 108 11.91 -8.76 0.40
N ILE A 109 10.90 -8.79 1.28
CA ILE A 109 9.59 -8.18 1.00
C ILE A 109 9.72 -6.65 0.84
N ASN A 110 10.52 -5.98 1.67
CA ASN A 110 10.79 -4.55 1.52
C ASN A 110 11.36 -4.22 0.14
N ILE A 111 12.33 -5.00 -0.32
CA ILE A 111 12.94 -4.82 -1.65
C ILE A 111 11.88 -4.97 -2.74
N GLU A 112 11.00 -5.97 -2.64
CA GLU A 112 9.94 -6.17 -3.64
C GLU A 112 8.88 -5.05 -3.60
N ILE A 113 8.48 -4.58 -2.41
CA ILE A 113 7.56 -3.44 -2.28
C ILE A 113 8.15 -2.20 -2.95
N MET A 114 9.42 -1.87 -2.68
CA MET A 114 10.09 -0.73 -3.30
C MET A 114 10.13 -0.85 -4.83
N ARG A 115 10.37 -2.05 -5.38
CA ARG A 115 10.34 -2.26 -6.84
C ARG A 115 8.98 -1.99 -7.44
N VAL A 116 7.90 -2.39 -6.75
CA VAL A 116 6.53 -2.12 -7.20
C VAL A 116 6.25 -0.62 -7.18
N PHE A 117 6.58 0.10 -6.10
CA PHE A 117 6.39 1.55 -6.03
C PHE A 117 7.18 2.31 -7.12
N VAL A 118 8.44 1.95 -7.36
CA VAL A 118 9.24 2.53 -8.45
C VAL A 118 8.62 2.26 -9.82
N SER A 119 8.19 1.02 -10.08
CA SER A 119 7.56 0.64 -11.35
C SER A 119 6.24 1.38 -11.56
N PHE A 120 5.49 1.56 -10.47
CA PHE A 120 4.24 2.30 -10.46
C PHE A 120 4.44 3.78 -10.78
N ARG A 121 5.42 4.47 -10.16
CA ARG A 121 5.75 5.86 -10.52
C ARG A 121 6.15 6.01 -11.98
N ARG A 122 6.95 5.07 -12.52
CA ARG A 122 7.32 5.08 -13.95
C ARG A 122 6.10 4.95 -14.85
N TYR A 123 5.13 4.13 -14.47
CA TYR A 123 3.86 4.00 -15.20
C TYR A 123 3.07 5.31 -15.19
N LEU A 124 2.92 5.96 -14.04
CA LEU A 124 2.21 7.24 -13.90
C LEU A 124 2.85 8.37 -14.70
N LEU A 125 4.17 8.41 -14.76
CA LEU A 125 4.94 9.45 -15.46
C LEU A 125 5.11 9.16 -16.95
N THR A 126 4.65 8.01 -17.45
CA THR A 126 4.72 7.70 -18.89
C THR A 126 3.62 8.45 -19.63
N PRO A 127 3.96 9.32 -20.61
CA PRO A 127 2.96 10.03 -21.40
C PRO A 127 2.01 9.06 -22.11
N LEU A 128 0.71 9.31 -22.00
CA LEU A 128 -0.38 8.46 -22.52
C LEU A 128 -0.22 8.10 -24.01
N SER A 129 0.46 8.94 -24.81
CA SER A 129 0.75 8.73 -26.24
C SER A 129 1.57 7.46 -26.52
N SER A 130 2.30 6.95 -25.54
CA SER A 130 3.17 5.76 -25.66
C SER A 130 2.47 4.45 -25.23
N SER A 131 1.27 4.53 -24.66
CA SER A 131 0.68 3.45 -23.84
C SER A 131 -0.16 2.41 -24.60
N ARG A 132 -0.21 2.47 -25.95
CA ARG A 132 -1.15 1.66 -26.73
C ARG A 132 -0.84 0.15 -26.77
N ARG A 133 0.34 -0.27 -26.29
CA ARG A 133 0.72 -1.69 -26.22
C ARG A 133 1.53 -1.95 -24.96
N ARG A 134 0.89 -2.35 -23.87
CA ARG A 134 1.41 -3.34 -22.89
C ARG A 134 0.43 -3.46 -21.74
N GLY A 135 -0.12 -4.66 -21.60
CA GLY A 135 -0.56 -5.27 -20.33
C GLY A 135 -1.70 -4.59 -19.58
N SER A 136 -2.79 -5.32 -19.44
CA SER A 136 -3.85 -5.11 -18.46
C SER A 136 -3.29 -5.15 -17.03
N SER A 137 -2.63 -4.09 -16.60
CA SER A 137 -2.22 -3.91 -15.21
C SER A 137 -3.37 -3.27 -14.44
N ILE A 138 -3.63 -3.77 -13.23
CA ILE A 138 -4.68 -3.31 -12.31
C ILE A 138 -4.61 -1.81 -12.03
N PHE A 139 -3.45 -1.18 -12.26
CA PHE A 139 -3.25 0.26 -12.18
C PHE A 139 -4.17 1.03 -13.13
N LYS A 140 -4.47 0.51 -14.33
CA LYS A 140 -5.36 1.18 -15.29
C LYS A 140 -6.80 1.28 -14.78
N THR A 141 -7.30 0.23 -14.13
CA THR A 141 -8.67 0.14 -13.61
C THR A 141 -8.89 1.04 -12.39
N ARG A 142 -7.90 1.16 -11.50
CA ARG A 142 -7.98 2.01 -10.31
C ARG A 142 -7.76 3.50 -10.62
N LEU A 143 -6.93 3.84 -11.62
CA LEU A 143 -6.82 5.23 -12.11
C LEU A 143 -8.12 5.74 -12.75
N SER A 144 -8.82 4.92 -13.54
CA SER A 144 -10.10 5.34 -14.13
C SER A 144 -11.19 5.58 -13.08
N ALA A 145 -11.18 4.84 -11.97
CA ALA A 145 -12.13 5.04 -10.88
C ALA A 145 -11.85 6.31 -10.05
N GLY A 146 -10.57 6.70 -9.89
CA GLY A 146 -10.19 7.92 -9.18
C GLY A 146 -10.35 9.22 -9.98
N LEU A 147 -10.32 9.15 -11.32
CA LEU A 147 -10.44 10.32 -12.20
C LEU A 147 -11.88 10.71 -12.55
N PHE A 148 -12.88 9.86 -12.27
CA PHE A 148 -14.29 10.14 -12.58
C PHE A 148 -15.20 10.39 -11.35
N GLY A 149 -14.63 10.51 -10.15
CA GLY A 149 -15.38 10.83 -8.93
C GLY A 149 -15.63 12.33 -8.67
N GLY A 150 -15.38 13.18 -9.66
CA GLY A 150 -15.48 14.64 -9.52
C GLY A 150 -16.18 15.28 -10.72
N ALA A 151 -17.44 14.93 -10.96
CA ALA A 151 -18.32 15.74 -11.79
C ALA A 151 -19.78 15.53 -11.37
N LYS A 152 -20.30 16.56 -10.70
CA LYS A 152 -21.70 16.84 -10.31
C LYS A 152 -22.18 16.26 -8.99
#